data_AF-A0A0F8UDX9-F1
#
_entry.id   AF-A0A0F8UDX9-F1
#
_cell.length_a   1.000
_cell.length_b   1.000
_cell.length_c   1.000
_cell.angle_alpha   90.00
_cell.angle_beta   90.00
_cell.angle_gamma   90.00
#
_symmetry.space_group_name_H-M   'P 1'
#
loop_
_entity.id
_entity.type
_entity.pdbx_description
1 polymer ?
#
loop_
_entity_poly.entity_id
_entity_poly.type
_entity_poly.pdbx_seq_one_letter_code
_entity_poly.pdbx_strand_id
1 'polypeptide(L)'
;MSSGLASDEVAEDYKNSLEDLTTNDRFQISNLTVIAKENTEHAMAISRVLENHIRTTPPLQKLPALYVVDSIVKNVGTPYTLFLGRNMYQTFMNAYTLVDSQTRRKLDEMLKTWKEPVPGSLDTRPV
;
A
#
# COMPACT_ATOMS: atom_id res chain seq x y z
N MET A 1 22.80 17.67 1.67
CA MET A 1 21.45 18.18 1.38
C MET A 1 20.87 17.66 0.06
N SER A 2 21.52 16.71 -0.64
CA SER A 2 21.05 16.17 -1.92
C SER A 2 20.02 15.03 -1.81
N SER A 3 20.05 14.22 -0.74
CA SER A 3 19.16 13.05 -0.62
C SER A 3 17.68 13.37 -0.38
N GLY A 4 17.39 14.55 0.18
CA GLY A 4 16.01 15.03 0.39
C GLY A 4 15.30 15.31 -0.93
N LEU A 5 15.97 16.00 -1.85
CA LEU A 5 15.42 16.34 -3.17
C LEU A 5 15.10 15.09 -4.00
N ALA A 6 16.00 14.10 -4.00
CA ALA A 6 15.77 12.83 -4.70
C ALA A 6 14.57 12.06 -4.11
N SER A 7 14.38 12.11 -2.78
CA SER A 7 13.25 11.43 -2.13
C SER A 7 11.92 12.12 -2.44
N ASP A 8 11.92 13.45 -2.55
CA ASP A 8 10.73 14.23 -2.91
C ASP A 8 10.30 13.98 -4.37
N GLU A 9 11.27 13.84 -5.28
CA GLU A 9 11.00 13.50 -6.69
C GLU A 9 10.39 12.10 -6.83
N VAL A 10 11.01 11.09 -6.20
CA VAL A 10 10.47 9.72 -6.17
C VAL A 10 9.07 9.67 -5.55
N ALA A 11 8.84 10.45 -4.49
CA ALA A 11 7.54 10.55 -3.85
C ALA A 11 6.47 11.13 -4.78
N GLU A 12 6.79 12.18 -5.54
CA GLU A 12 5.85 12.80 -6.47
C GLU A 12 5.55 11.89 -7.67
N ASP A 13 6.56 11.23 -8.23
CA ASP A 13 6.34 10.26 -9.32
C ASP A 13 5.48 9.07 -8.87
N TYR A 14 5.72 8.59 -7.65
CA TYR A 14 4.89 7.53 -7.05
C TYR A 14 3.45 7.99 -6.83
N LYS A 15 3.26 9.23 -6.39
CA LYS A 15 1.95 9.84 -6.22
C LYS A 15 1.19 9.92 -7.55
N ASN A 16 1.84 10.41 -8.60
CA ASN A 16 1.23 10.50 -9.93
C ASN A 16 0.79 9.11 -10.43
N SER A 17 1.64 8.10 -10.24
CA SER A 17 1.30 6.70 -10.58
C SER A 17 0.12 6.14 -9.78
N LEU A 18 -0.08 6.58 -8.53
CA LEU A 18 -1.24 6.21 -7.71
C LEU A 18 -2.52 6.92 -8.16
N GLU A 19 -2.43 8.16 -8.67
CA GLU A 19 -3.59 8.90 -9.16
C GLU A 19 -4.23 8.23 -10.39
N ASP A 20 -3.43 7.52 -11.19
CA ASP A 20 -3.90 6.72 -12.32
C ASP A 20 -4.64 5.43 -11.89
N LEU A 21 -4.43 4.96 -10.65
CA LEU A 21 -5.04 3.76 -10.09
C LEU A 21 -6.49 4.02 -9.65
N THR A 22 -7.38 4.14 -10.64
CA THR A 22 -8.80 4.44 -10.41
C THR A 22 -9.68 3.19 -10.24
N THR A 23 -9.20 2.02 -10.66
CA THR A 23 -9.91 0.74 -10.56
C THR A 23 -9.00 -0.36 -10.03
N ASN A 24 -9.56 -1.54 -9.74
CA ASN A 24 -8.77 -2.69 -9.29
C ASN A 24 -8.02 -3.33 -10.46
N ASP A 25 -6.91 -2.70 -10.88
CA ASP A 25 -6.04 -3.17 -11.95
C ASP A 25 -4.79 -3.85 -11.40
N ARG A 26 -4.68 -5.17 -11.64
CA ARG A 26 -3.55 -5.97 -11.16
C ARG A 26 -2.22 -5.56 -11.78
N PHE A 27 -2.22 -5.09 -13.03
CA PHE A 27 -0.99 -4.69 -13.70
C PHE A 27 -0.45 -3.40 -13.08
N GLN A 28 -1.33 -2.43 -12.81
CA GLN A 28 -0.92 -1.18 -12.15
C GLN A 28 -0.48 -1.41 -10.71
N ILE A 29 -1.20 -2.26 -9.94
CA ILE A 29 -0.78 -2.64 -8.59
C ILE A 29 0.59 -3.32 -8.62
N SER A 30 0.82 -4.23 -9.56
CA SER A 30 2.12 -4.89 -9.76
C SER A 30 3.21 -3.87 -10.10
N ASN A 31 2.93 -2.93 -11.00
CA ASN A 31 3.89 -1.88 -11.37
C ASN A 31 4.26 -0.99 -10.18
N LEU A 32 3.28 -0.52 -9.42
CA LEU A 32 3.48 0.24 -8.18
C LEU A 32 4.28 -0.54 -7.13
N THR A 33 4.14 -1.86 -7.10
CA THR A 33 4.93 -2.74 -6.22
C THR A 33 6.37 -2.83 -6.69
N VAL A 34 6.62 -2.93 -8.00
CA VAL A 34 7.96 -2.94 -8.59
C VAL A 34 8.67 -1.61 -8.31
N ILE A 35 7.99 -0.48 -8.54
CA ILE A 35 8.56 0.85 -8.25
C ILE A 35 8.95 0.94 -6.77
N ALA A 36 8.10 0.48 -5.85
CA ALA A 36 8.44 0.45 -4.42
C ALA A 36 9.66 -0.45 -4.14
N LYS A 37 9.72 -1.64 -4.75
CA LYS A 37 10.85 -2.56 -4.60
C LYS A 37 12.17 -1.95 -5.08
N GLU A 38 12.16 -1.21 -6.17
CA GLU A 38 13.34 -0.58 -6.75
C GLU A 38 13.80 0.66 -5.98
N ASN A 39 12.89 1.31 -5.24
CA ASN A 39 13.14 2.55 -4.51
C ASN A 39 13.08 2.38 -2.98
N THR A 40 13.56 1.24 -2.48
CA THR A 40 13.53 0.90 -1.04
C THR A 40 14.28 1.90 -0.15
N GLU A 41 15.30 2.59 -0.69
CA GLU A 41 15.99 3.68 0.03
C GLU A 41 15.08 4.90 0.31
N HIS A 42 14.02 5.06 -0.49
CA HIS A 42 13.00 6.11 -0.35
C HIS A 42 11.69 5.59 0.28
N ALA A 43 11.72 4.40 0.89
CA ALA A 43 10.52 3.72 1.37
C ALA A 43 9.67 4.54 2.35
N MET A 44 10.28 5.38 3.19
CA MET A 44 9.55 6.27 4.10
C MET A 44 8.69 7.30 3.33
N ALA A 45 9.24 7.88 2.27
CA ALA A 45 8.55 8.87 1.45
C ALA A 45 7.40 8.22 0.67
N ILE A 46 7.66 7.07 0.03
CA ILE A 46 6.66 6.26 -0.67
C ILE A 46 5.53 5.84 0.28
N SER A 47 5.85 5.37 1.48
CA SER A 47 4.84 4.96 2.48
C SER A 47 3.94 6.13 2.86
N ARG A 48 4.52 7.32 3.07
CA ARG A 48 3.75 8.54 3.40
C ARG A 48 2.83 8.97 2.27
N VAL A 49 3.30 8.90 1.02
CA VAL A 49 2.49 9.21 -0.17
C VAL A 49 1.32 8.24 -0.28
N LEU A 50 1.57 6.94 -0.13
CA LEU A 50 0.54 5.91 -0.21
C LEU A 50 -0.52 6.06 0.89
N GLU A 51 -0.10 6.27 2.15
CA GLU A 51 -1.03 6.55 3.26
C GLU A 51 -1.88 7.80 2.99
N ASN A 52 -1.25 8.87 2.48
CA ASN A 52 -1.96 10.09 2.15
C ASN A 52 -2.98 9.86 1.03
N HIS A 53 -2.60 9.15 -0.03
CA HIS A 53 -3.47 8.82 -1.15
C HIS A 53 -4.70 8.03 -0.66
N ILE A 54 -4.52 6.99 0.16
CA ILE A 54 -5.64 6.21 0.74
C ILE A 54 -6.60 7.12 1.51
N ARG A 55 -6.06 8.09 2.27
CA ARG A 55 -6.87 9.03 3.06
C ARG A 55 -7.69 9.96 2.17
N THR A 56 -7.09 10.52 1.11
CA THR A 56 -7.71 11.60 0.32
C THR A 56 -8.51 11.11 -0.89
N THR A 57 -8.27 9.89 -1.38
CA THR A 57 -8.94 9.36 -2.57
C THR A 57 -10.44 9.04 -2.33
N PRO A 58 -11.31 9.12 -3.35
CA PRO A 58 -12.71 8.75 -3.24
C PRO A 58 -12.93 7.31 -2.73
N PRO A 59 -14.06 7.00 -2.07
CA PRO A 59 -14.31 5.68 -1.48
C PRO A 59 -14.06 4.50 -2.43
N LEU A 60 -14.46 4.59 -3.70
CA LEU A 60 -14.29 3.52 -4.69
C LEU A 60 -12.82 3.20 -5.00
N GLN A 61 -11.92 4.16 -4.82
CA GLN A 61 -10.48 4.02 -5.11
C GLN A 61 -9.66 3.56 -3.90
N LYS A 62 -10.26 3.56 -2.69
CA LYS A 62 -9.57 3.13 -1.46
C LYS A 62 -9.19 1.66 -1.49
N LEU A 63 -10.01 0.80 -2.10
CA LEU A 63 -9.73 -0.62 -2.21
C LEU A 63 -8.49 -0.91 -3.08
N PRO A 64 -8.41 -0.43 -4.34
CA PRO A 64 -7.18 -0.54 -5.13
C PRO A 64 -5.93 -0.04 -4.40
N ALA A 65 -6.00 1.13 -3.75
CA ALA A 65 -4.87 1.67 -3.00
C ALA A 65 -4.46 0.78 -1.80
N LEU A 66 -5.41 0.16 -1.10
CA LEU A 66 -5.12 -0.80 -0.03
C LEU A 66 -4.55 -2.12 -0.57
N TYR A 67 -4.87 -2.51 -1.80
CA TYR A 67 -4.19 -3.63 -2.47
C TYR A 67 -2.75 -3.32 -2.87
N VAL A 68 -2.40 -2.05 -3.11
CA VAL A 68 -0.99 -1.64 -3.25
C VAL A 68 -0.24 -1.87 -1.94
N VAL A 69 -0.83 -1.46 -0.80
CA VAL A 69 -0.26 -1.76 0.53
C VAL A 69 -0.05 -3.26 0.69
N ASP A 70 -1.09 -4.07 0.48
CA ASP A 70 -1.05 -5.53 0.57
C ASP A 70 0.09 -6.14 -0.27
N SER A 71 0.20 -5.71 -1.52
CA SER A 71 1.20 -6.20 -2.44
C SER A 71 2.62 -5.82 -2.00
N ILE A 72 2.83 -4.58 -1.52
CA ILE A 72 4.14 -4.13 -1.03
C ILE A 72 4.56 -4.92 0.22
N VAL A 73 3.66 -5.07 1.20
CA VAL A 73 4.01 -5.76 2.45
C VAL A 73 4.32 -7.24 2.22
N LYS A 74 3.62 -7.91 1.30
CA LYS A 74 3.85 -9.32 0.97
C LYS A 74 5.07 -9.56 0.08
N ASN A 75 5.30 -8.70 -0.91
CA ASN A 75 6.31 -8.96 -1.96
C ASN A 75 7.62 -8.19 -1.76
N VAL A 76 7.62 -7.15 -0.92
CA VAL A 76 8.79 -6.33 -0.62
C VAL A 76 9.18 -6.43 0.85
N GLY A 77 8.20 -6.29 1.76
CA GLY A 77 8.42 -6.42 3.20
C GLY A 77 9.16 -5.23 3.81
N THR A 78 10.17 -5.48 4.65
CA THR A 78 10.98 -4.43 5.30
C THR A 78 11.76 -3.62 4.25
N PRO A 79 11.80 -2.27 4.34
CA PRO A 79 11.38 -1.43 5.46
C PRO A 79 9.91 -0.94 5.41
N TYR A 80 9.14 -1.29 4.38
CA TYR A 80 7.75 -0.82 4.24
C TYR A 80 6.83 -1.29 5.37
N THR A 81 6.97 -2.53 5.82
CA THR A 81 6.23 -3.07 6.97
C THR A 81 6.42 -2.22 8.24
N LEU A 82 7.62 -1.67 8.45
CA LEU A 82 7.93 -0.80 9.59
C LEU A 82 7.33 0.59 9.46
N PHE A 83 7.30 1.17 8.26
CA PHE A 83 6.77 2.51 8.04
C PHE A 83 5.25 2.51 7.98
N LEU A 84 4.67 1.64 7.15
CA LEU A 84 3.22 1.50 6.99
C LEU A 84 2.56 0.97 8.27
N GLY A 85 3.24 0.06 9.00
CA GLY A 85 2.70 -0.54 10.22
C GLY A 85 2.35 0.47 11.33
N ARG A 86 3.02 1.63 11.38
CA ARG A 86 2.80 2.66 12.42
C ARG A 86 1.39 3.24 12.39
N ASN A 87 0.85 3.48 11.19
CA ASN A 87 -0.44 4.14 11.00
C ASN A 87 -1.49 3.22 10.38
N MET A 88 -1.14 1.96 10.06
CA MET A 88 -1.99 1.06 9.28
C MET A 88 -3.39 0.89 9.85
N TYR A 89 -3.52 0.73 11.17
CA TYR A 89 -4.82 0.60 11.82
C TYR A 89 -5.71 1.82 11.53
N GLN A 90 -5.19 3.03 11.73
CA GLN A 90 -5.95 4.26 11.50
C GLN A 90 -6.28 4.44 10.01
N THR A 91 -5.30 4.24 9.12
CA THR A 91 -5.47 4.34 7.67
C THR A 91 -6.55 3.36 7.17
N PHE A 92 -6.49 2.11 7.63
CA PHE A 92 -7.44 1.07 7.27
C PHE A 92 -8.84 1.39 7.80
N MET A 93 -8.99 1.72 9.09
CA MET A 93 -10.31 1.97 9.68
C MET A 93 -10.99 3.20 9.08
N ASN A 94 -10.23 4.26 8.78
CA ASN A 94 -10.75 5.43 8.08
C ASN A 94 -11.25 5.07 6.68
N ALA A 95 -10.54 4.21 5.95
CA ALA A 95 -11.01 3.74 4.66
C ALA A 95 -12.25 2.83 4.80
N TYR A 96 -12.22 1.87 5.72
CA TYR A 96 -13.26 0.87 5.96
C TYR A 96 -14.62 1.50 6.26
N THR A 97 -14.65 2.57 7.06
CA THR A 97 -15.88 3.27 7.44
C THR A 97 -16.52 4.04 6.28
N LEU A 98 -15.73 4.42 5.27
CA LEU A 98 -16.18 5.24 4.14
C LEU A 98 -16.66 4.43 2.93
N VAL A 99 -16.29 3.15 2.85
CA VAL A 99 -16.64 2.27 1.72
C VAL A 99 -17.92 1.48 1.97
N ASP A 100 -18.54 1.03 0.88
CA ASP A 100 -19.77 0.23 0.88
C ASP A 100 -19.53 -1.21 1.41
N SER A 101 -20.63 -1.91 1.70
CA SER A 101 -20.59 -3.27 2.25
C SER A 101 -19.91 -4.31 1.36
N GLN A 102 -19.98 -4.17 0.03
CA GLN A 102 -19.31 -5.09 -0.90
C GLN A 102 -17.79 -4.87 -0.83
N THR A 103 -17.35 -3.61 -0.81
CA THR A 103 -15.95 -3.26 -0.64
C THR A 103 -15.41 -3.69 0.72
N ARG A 104 -16.18 -3.52 1.81
CA ARG A 104 -15.79 -3.99 3.15
C ARG A 104 -15.49 -5.48 3.18
N ARG A 105 -16.30 -6.31 2.54
CA ARG A 105 -16.04 -7.77 2.46
C ARG A 105 -14.69 -8.08 1.82
N LYS A 106 -14.32 -7.36 0.76
CA LYS A 106 -13.01 -7.52 0.10
C LYS A 106 -11.85 -7.07 1.00
N LEU A 107 -12.06 -6.02 1.79
CA LEU A 107 -11.08 -5.59 2.80
C LEU A 107 -10.96 -6.60 3.95
N ASP A 108 -12.06 -7.21 4.38
CA ASP A 108 -12.05 -8.29 5.38
C ASP A 108 -11.30 -9.52 4.87
N GLU A 109 -11.52 -9.91 3.61
CA GLU A 109 -10.78 -10.97 2.93
C GLU A 109 -9.29 -10.67 2.88
N MET A 110 -8.91 -9.45 2.49
CA MET A 110 -7.51 -9.00 2.48
C MET A 110 -6.87 -9.14 3.87
N LEU A 111 -7.52 -8.64 4.93
CA LEU A 111 -6.99 -8.75 6.30
C LEU A 111 -6.84 -10.19 6.79
N LYS A 112 -7.71 -11.12 6.35
CA LYS A 112 -7.53 -12.54 6.68
C LYS A 112 -6.22 -13.07 6.12
N THR A 113 -5.86 -12.68 4.90
CA THR A 113 -4.59 -13.10 4.28
C THR A 113 -3.35 -12.55 4.98
N TRP A 114 -3.46 -11.49 5.78
CA TRP A 114 -2.34 -10.99 6.58
C TRP A 114 -2.12 -11.83 7.83
N LYS A 115 -3.20 -12.40 8.38
CA LYS A 115 -3.15 -13.25 9.58
C LYS A 115 -2.72 -14.68 9.30
N GLU A 116 -2.78 -15.11 8.05
CA GLU A 116 -2.40 -16.45 7.63
C GLU A 116 -0.97 -16.45 7.08
N PRO A 117 -0.17 -17.50 7.36
CA PRO A 117 1.11 -17.67 6.71
C PRO A 117 0.93 -17.74 5.20
N VAL A 118 1.81 -17.07 4.44
CA VAL A 118 1.77 -17.13 2.97
C VAL A 118 1.91 -18.60 2.52
N PRO A 119 0.97 -19.16 1.74
CA PRO A 119 1.03 -20.55 1.31
C PRO A 119 2.35 -20.84 0.56
N GLY A 120 3.15 -21.76 1.09
CA GLY A 120 4.46 -22.11 0.52
C GLY A 120 5.66 -21.29 1.01
N SER A 121 5.44 -20.33 1.93
CA SER A 121 6.53 -19.60 2.60
C SER A 121 7.19 -20.44 3.69
N LEU A 122 8.53 -20.39 3.76
CA LEU A 122 9.30 -20.92 4.90
C LEU A 122 9.17 -20.01 6.14
N ASP A 123 8.84 -18.74 5.93
CA ASP A 123 8.49 -17.80 6.99
C ASP A 123 7.00 -17.95 7.31
N THR A 124 6.71 -18.47 8.50
CA THR A 124 5.35 -18.73 8.99
C THR A 124 4.72 -17.50 9.65
N ARG A 125 5.45 -16.38 9.71
CA ARG A 125 4.94 -15.18 10.36
C ARG A 125 3.83 -14.56 9.51
N PRO A 126 2.70 -14.20 10.12
CA PRO A 126 1.74 -13.32 9.48
C PRO A 126 2.41 -11.98 9.11
N VAL A 127 1.87 -11.32 8.10
CA VAL A 127 2.29 -10.00 7.65
C VAL A 127 2.17 -8.98 8.78
#